data_AF-A0A658NIG0-F1
#
_entry.id   AF-A0A658NIG0-F1
#
_cell.length_a   1.000
_cell.length_b   1.000
_cell.length_c   1.000
_cell.angle_alpha   90.00
_cell.angle_beta   90.00
_cell.angle_gamma   90.00
#
_symmetry.space_group_name_H-M   'P 1'
#
loop_
_entity.id
_entity.type
_entity.pdbx_description
1 polymer ?
#
loop_
_entity_poly.entity_id
_entity_poly.type
_entity_poly.pdbx_seq_one_letter_code
_entity_poly.pdbx_strand_id
1 'polypeptide(L)' 'LNQMARKYETAIIVVTHDEKIIPTFKRIYHIRDGVTHEEAGEGRELE' A
#
# COMPACT_ATOMS: atom_id res chain seq x y z
N LEU A 1 10.93 -0.30 -0.40
CA LEU A 1 10.01 -1.30 0.22
C LEU A 1 9.87 -2.56 -0.64
N ASN A 2 9.48 -2.45 -1.91
CA ASN A 2 9.29 -3.61 -2.80
C ASN A 2 10.52 -4.53 -2.92
N GLN A 3 11.73 -3.97 -3.08
CA GLN A 3 12.96 -4.77 -3.11
C GLN A 3 13.19 -5.56 -1.81
N MET A 4 12.92 -4.96 -0.65
CA MET A 4 13.09 -5.63 0.65
C MET A 4 12.06 -6.76 0.83
N ALA A 5 10.80 -6.52 0.45
CA ALA A 5 9.75 -7.53 0.48
C ALA A 5 10.12 -8.78 -0.34
N ARG A 6 10.67 -8.58 -1.55
CA ARG A 6 11.14 -9.68 -2.40
C ARG A 6 12.37 -10.39 -1.83
N LYS A 7 13.35 -9.63 -1.34
CA LYS A 7 14.61 -10.20 -0.82
C LYS A 7 14.39 -11.08 0.40
N TYR A 8 13.47 -10.70 1.27
CA TYR A 8 13.21 -11.39 2.54
C TYR A 8 11.89 -12.17 2.53
N GLU A 9 11.27 -12.34 1.36
CA GLU A 9 10.01 -13.07 1.19
C GLU A 9 8.93 -12.67 2.21
N THR A 10 8.88 -11.37 2.53
CA THR A 10 8.06 -10.84 3.61
C THR A 10 7.00 -9.91 3.03
N ALA A 11 5.77 -10.06 3.52
CA ALA A 11 4.69 -9.12 3.24
C ALA A 11 4.92 -7.80 4.00
N ILE A 12 4.82 -6.67 3.29
CA ILE A 12 4.88 -5.33 3.89
C ILE A 12 3.50 -4.71 3.79
N ILE A 13 2.96 -4.27 4.92
CA ILE A 13 1.72 -3.49 5.00
C ILE A 13 2.10 -2.11 5.53
N VAL A 14 1.65 -1.06 4.84
CA VAL A 14 1.89 0.33 5.24
C VAL A 14 0.56 0.94 5.65
N VAL A 15 0.50 1.47 6.87
CA VAL A 15 -0.61 2.31 7.34
C VAL A 15 -0.13 3.74 7.34
N THR A 16 -0.77 4.59 6.54
CA THR A 16 -0.34 5.97 6.33
C THR A 16 -1.51 6.87 6.00
N HIS A 17 -1.34 8.17 6.26
CA HIS A 17 -2.20 9.23 5.76
C HIS A 17 -1.45 10.13 4.76
N ASP A 18 -0.21 9.78 4.40
CA ASP A 18 0.59 10.52 3.42
C ASP A 18 0.08 10.25 2.01
N GLU A 19 -0.68 11.20 1.49
CA GLU A 19 -1.29 11.14 0.16
C GLU A 19 -0.26 11.01 -0.98
N LYS A 20 1.01 11.41 -0.77
CA LYS A 20 2.04 11.36 -1.81
C LYS A 20 2.46 9.94 -2.17
N ILE A 21 2.41 9.02 -1.22
CA ILE A 21 2.85 7.63 -1.43
C ILE A 21 1.70 6.68 -1.79
N ILE A 22 0.44 7.08 -1.54
CA ILE A 22 -0.76 6.26 -1.84
C ILE A 22 -0.79 5.79 -3.31
N PRO A 23 -0.50 6.63 -4.33
CA PRO A 23 -0.53 6.21 -5.74
C PRO A 23 0.45 5.09 -6.10
N THR A 24 1.41 4.80 -5.22
CA THR A 24 2.49 3.83 -5.47
C THR A 24 2.10 2.40 -5.11
N PHE A 25 1.00 2.24 -4.37
CA PHE A 25 0.50 0.93 -3.96
C PHE A 25 -0.48 0.37 -4.99
N LYS A 26 -0.43 -0.95 -5.20
CA LYS A 26 -1.35 -1.66 -6.09
C LYS A 26 -2.67 -2.04 -5.42
N ARG A 27 -2.69 -2.06 -4.08
CA ARG A 27 -3.84 -2.43 -3.26
C ARG A 27 -3.92 -1.45 -2.10
N ILE A 28 -5.06 -0.82 -1.97
CA ILE A 28 -5.34 0.14 -0.90
C ILE A 28 -6.50 -0.42 -0.10
N TYR A 29 -6.40 -0.33 1.23
CA TYR A 29 -7.45 -0.76 2.13
C TYR A 29 -7.86 0.43 2.99
N HIS A 30 -9.11 0.87 2.86
CA HIS A 30 -9.68 1.90 3.71
C HIS A 30 -10.43 1.25 4.86
N ILE A 31 -10.02 1.55 6.09
CA ILE A 31 -10.68 1.07 7.30
C ILE A 31 -11.50 2.22 7.87
N ARG A 32 -12.83 2.06 7.91
CA ARG A 32 -13.77 3.00 8.52
C ARG A 32 -14.77 2.25 9.38
N ASP A 33 -14.98 2.70 10.62
CA ASP A 33 -15.89 2.07 11.59
C ASP A 33 -15.67 0.56 11.79
N GLY A 34 -14.40 0.13 11.73
CA GLY A 34 -14.02 -1.29 11.85
C GLY A 34 -14.27 -2.13 10.58
N VAL A 35 -14.73 -1.51 9.49
CA VAL A 35 -14.97 -2.16 8.19
C VAL A 35 -13.85 -1.83 7.22
N THR A 36 -13.35 -2.86 6.53
CA THR A 36 -12.30 -2.73 5.51
C THR A 36 -12.91 -2.73 4.11
N HIS A 37 -12.56 -1.72 3.32
CA HIS A 37 -12.90 -1.62 1.90
C HIS A 37 -11.63 -1.71 1.05
N GLU A 38 -11.61 -2.64 0.08
CA GLU A 38 -10.52 -2.76 -0.89
C GLU A 38 -10.73 -1.79 -2.06
N GLU A 39 -9.67 -1.09 -2.44
CA GLU A 39 -9.61 -0.22 -3.60
C GLU A 39 -8.38 -0.60 -4.44
N ALA A 40 -8.57 -0.65 -5.77
CA ALA A 40 -7.47 -0.86 -6.70
C ALA A 40 -6.58 0.38 -6.71
N GLY A 41 -5.34 0.22 -6.27
CA GLY A 41 -4.36 1.30 -6.29
C GLY A 41 -3.66 1.42 -7.64
N GLU A 42 -3.15 2.61 -7.94
CA GLU A 42 -2.55 2.93 -9.25
C GLU A 42 -1.22 2.18 -9.49
N GLY A 43 -0.50 1.81 -8.42
CA GLY A 43 0.76 1.08 -8.53
C GLY A 43 1.87 1.82 -9.27
N ARG A 44 1.88 3.17 -9.24
CA ARG A 44 2.92 4.01 -9.85
C ARG A 44 4.28 3.73 -9.24
N GLU A 45 5.34 3.91 -10.02
CA GLU A 45 6.69 3.91 -9.47
C GLU A 45 6.92 5.22 -8.70
N LEU A 46 7.64 5.13 -7.58
CA LEU A 46 8.13 6.31 -6.86
C LEU A 46 9.27 6.92 -7.69
N GLU A 47 9.08 8.13 -8.22
CA GLU A 47 10.18 8.98 -8.70
C GLU A 47 11.00 9.55 -7.54
#